data_AF-A0A1C7ICS0-F1
#
_entry.id   AF-A0A1C7ICS0-F1
#
_cell.length_a   1.000
_cell.length_b   1.000
_cell.length_c   1.000
_cell.angle_alpha   90.00
_cell.angle_beta   90.00
_cell.angle_gamma   90.00
#
_symmetry.space_group_name_H-M   'P 1'
#
loop_
_entity.id
_entity.type
_entity.pdbx_description
1 polymer ?
#
loop_
_entity_poly.entity_id
_entity_poly.type
_entity_poly.pdbx_seq_one_letter_code
_entity_poly.pdbx_strand_id
1 'polypeptide(L)'
;MIEHNPRLSPDEGKIENRLPRPLPRVEDWRVGLESKLDKHVLNEDDLENKELVIKNIHVSVQSMHATYKDHEQVGEIELPFLKYESNGTIRMLRILAAIFEALDAGSTLFIDEIENGLHPNLVKLLVGLFNSEDTNPYHAQLICTTHDTLLLNEVRRDQIWFTDKNQYGETRVCRLSDYPNVRSNDNIGVKYLHGVFGAVPNTQDLE
;
A
#
# COMPACT_ATOMS: atom_id res chain seq x y z
N MET A 1 -17.37 11.12 65.86
CA MET A 1 -18.37 10.61 64.90
C MET A 1 -18.71 11.78 63.98
N ILE A 2 -18.13 11.84 62.77
CA ILE A 2 -18.68 11.27 61.51
C ILE A 2 -19.93 12.09 61.11
N GLU A 3 -20.07 12.79 59.98
CA GLU A 3 -19.51 12.67 58.63
C GLU A 3 -19.93 13.87 57.73
N HIS A 4 -19.11 14.18 56.71
CA HIS A 4 -19.42 14.59 55.31
C HIS A 4 -20.29 15.85 55.02
N ASN A 5 -20.05 16.70 54.01
CA ASN A 5 -19.51 16.49 52.65
C ASN A 5 -18.99 17.86 52.09
N PRO A 6 -17.93 17.93 51.26
CA PRO A 6 -17.36 19.17 50.75
C PRO A 6 -17.89 19.60 49.36
N ARG A 7 -17.93 20.93 49.17
CA ARG A 7 -17.60 21.72 47.95
C ARG A 7 -18.12 21.25 46.59
N LEU A 8 -19.09 22.00 46.08
CA LEU A 8 -19.23 22.28 44.65
C LEU A 8 -18.49 23.59 44.33
N SER A 9 -17.60 23.57 43.32
CA SER A 9 -17.47 24.68 42.36
C SER A 9 -16.79 24.19 41.07
N PRO A 10 -17.02 24.88 39.93
CA PRO A 10 -17.08 24.30 38.59
C PRO A 10 -15.79 24.53 37.79
N ASP A 11 -15.50 23.65 36.84
CA ASP A 11 -14.81 24.06 35.61
C ASP A 11 -15.10 23.06 34.47
N GLU A 12 -16.14 23.37 33.71
CA GLU A 12 -16.28 22.88 32.34
C GLU A 12 -15.26 23.65 31.49
N GLY A 13 -14.17 22.99 31.06
CA GLY A 13 -13.16 23.71 30.28
C GLY A 13 -12.04 22.85 29.73
N LYS A 14 -12.16 22.51 28.45
CA LYS A 14 -11.10 22.12 27.49
C LYS A 14 -10.69 20.65 27.46
N ILE A 15 -11.44 19.90 26.66
CA ILE A 15 -10.89 18.80 25.86
C ILE A 15 -9.96 19.47 24.82
N GLU A 16 -8.70 19.73 25.20
CA GLU A 16 -7.69 20.18 24.25
C GLU A 16 -7.35 18.99 23.34
N ASN A 17 -7.79 19.10 22.08
CA ASN A 17 -7.24 18.40 20.93
C ASN A 17 -5.70 18.42 21.00
N ARG A 18 -5.08 17.34 21.47
CA ARG A 18 -3.65 17.10 21.31
C ARG A 18 -3.49 15.79 20.55
N LEU A 19 -3.21 15.95 19.25
CA LEU A 19 -2.83 14.86 18.36
C LEU A 19 -1.74 14.02 19.03
N PRO A 20 -1.91 12.70 19.16
CA PRO A 20 -0.75 11.85 19.41
C PRO A 20 0.15 11.91 18.17
N ARG A 21 1.40 12.36 18.34
CA ARG A 21 2.51 12.08 17.43
C ARG A 21 3.70 11.69 18.31
N PRO A 22 4.46 10.64 17.97
CA PRO A 22 4.72 10.11 16.63
C PRO A 22 3.75 8.98 16.21
N LEU A 23 3.57 8.81 14.90
CA LEU A 23 3.00 7.57 14.35
C LEU A 23 3.95 6.41 14.68
N PRO A 24 3.42 5.22 15.02
CA PRO A 24 4.25 4.04 15.25
C PRO A 24 5.07 3.76 13.98
N ARG A 25 6.34 3.39 14.17
CA ARG A 25 7.17 2.91 13.06
C ARG A 25 6.80 1.46 12.80
N VAL A 26 7.11 0.94 11.62
CA VAL A 26 6.91 -0.50 11.30
C VAL A 26 7.60 -1.40 12.34
N GLU A 27 8.68 -0.91 12.95
CA GLU A 27 9.44 -1.55 14.03
C GLU A 27 8.64 -1.75 15.33
N ASP A 28 7.56 -0.99 15.54
CA ASP A 28 6.75 -1.01 16.77
C ASP A 28 5.54 -1.96 16.68
N TRP A 29 5.36 -2.63 15.53
CA TRP A 29 4.23 -3.54 15.31
C TRP A 29 4.55 -4.96 15.75
N ARG A 30 3.62 -5.55 16.51
CA ARG A 30 3.64 -6.97 16.86
C ARG A 30 2.61 -7.71 16.02
N VAL A 31 3.08 -8.63 15.18
CA VAL A 31 2.23 -9.44 14.30
C VAL A 31 2.10 -10.84 14.88
N GLY A 32 0.86 -11.25 15.19
CA GLY A 32 0.51 -12.62 15.55
C GLY A 32 -0.24 -13.30 14.40
N LEU A 33 0.20 -14.50 14.01
CA LEU A 33 -0.53 -15.35 13.06
C LEU A 33 -1.44 -16.31 13.84
N GLU A 34 -2.75 -16.10 13.78
CA GLU A 34 -3.70 -17.15 14.17
C GLU A 34 -3.96 -18.05 12.96
N SER A 35 -3.52 -19.31 13.06
CA SER A 35 -3.58 -20.27 11.97
C SER A 35 -5.03 -20.72 11.71
N LYS A 36 -5.71 -20.07 10.77
CA LYS A 36 -6.81 -20.60 9.94
C LYS A 36 -7.05 -19.65 8.76
N LEU A 37 -6.30 -19.85 7.69
CA LEU A 37 -6.49 -19.11 6.44
C LEU A 37 -7.59 -19.81 5.64
N ASP A 38 -8.84 -19.39 5.83
CA ASP A 38 -9.89 -19.73 4.87
C ASP A 38 -9.63 -18.92 3.60
N LYS A 39 -9.29 -19.61 2.51
CA LYS A 39 -9.07 -19.02 1.19
C LYS A 39 -10.37 -18.44 0.64
N HIS A 40 -10.73 -17.24 1.08
CA HIS A 40 -11.73 -16.42 0.40
C HIS A 40 -11.00 -15.47 -0.56
N VAL A 41 -11.41 -15.50 -1.82
CA VAL A 41 -10.94 -14.54 -2.83
C VAL A 41 -11.54 -13.19 -2.45
N LEU A 42 -10.73 -12.31 -1.88
CA LEU A 42 -11.13 -10.94 -1.56
C LEU A 42 -11.24 -10.15 -2.87
N ASN A 43 -12.38 -9.49 -3.09
CA ASN A 43 -12.54 -8.57 -4.22
C ASN A 43 -12.07 -7.17 -3.84
N GLU A 44 -11.75 -6.32 -4.82
CA GLU A 44 -11.29 -4.93 -4.58
C GLU A 44 -12.29 -4.11 -3.74
N ASP A 45 -13.60 -4.30 -3.96
CA ASP A 45 -14.65 -3.63 -3.18
C ASP A 45 -14.64 -4.04 -1.70
N ASP A 46 -14.26 -5.28 -1.39
CA ASP A 46 -14.11 -5.75 0.00
C ASP A 46 -12.89 -5.11 0.67
N LEU A 47 -11.91 -4.66 -0.12
CA LEU A 47 -10.68 -4.07 0.38
C LEU A 47 -10.87 -2.62 0.86
N GLU A 48 -11.76 -1.86 0.24
CA GLU A 48 -12.01 -0.45 0.60
C GLU A 48 -12.78 -0.31 1.91
N ASN A 49 -13.60 -1.30 2.25
CA ASN A 49 -14.43 -1.24 3.44
C ASN A 49 -13.71 -1.78 4.67
N LYS A 50 -13.23 -0.87 5.53
CA LYS A 50 -12.56 -1.20 6.80
C LYS A 50 -13.33 -2.21 7.66
N GLU A 51 -14.67 -2.22 7.64
CA GLU A 51 -15.46 -3.17 8.43
C GLU A 51 -15.44 -4.60 7.87
N LEU A 52 -15.46 -4.77 6.54
CA LEU A 52 -15.35 -6.07 5.88
C LEU A 52 -13.97 -6.69 6.11
N VAL A 53 -12.96 -5.83 6.13
CA VAL A 53 -11.57 -6.21 6.38
C VAL A 53 -11.36 -6.73 7.80
N ILE A 54 -11.93 -6.03 8.79
CA ILE A 54 -11.87 -6.45 10.20
C ILE A 54 -12.49 -7.85 10.37
N LYS A 55 -13.50 -8.19 9.58
CA LYS A 55 -14.17 -9.50 9.66
C LYS A 55 -13.41 -10.64 8.97
N ASN A 56 -12.63 -10.34 7.93
CA ASN A 56 -12.06 -11.37 7.05
C ASN A 56 -10.55 -11.59 7.22
N ILE A 57 -9.81 -10.67 7.86
CA ILE A 57 -8.39 -10.84 8.16
C ILE A 57 -8.20 -11.47 9.54
N HIS A 58 -7.73 -12.72 9.58
CA HIS A 58 -7.37 -13.46 10.81
C HIS A 58 -5.93 -13.17 11.29
N VAL A 59 -5.32 -12.08 10.81
CA VAL A 59 -4.03 -11.59 11.31
C VAL A 59 -4.30 -10.51 12.34
N SER A 60 -4.04 -10.80 13.61
CA SER A 60 -4.12 -9.80 14.68
C SER A 60 -2.84 -8.95 14.67
N VAL A 61 -2.96 -7.70 14.23
CA VAL A 61 -1.87 -6.71 14.33
C VAL A 61 -2.12 -5.87 15.58
N GLN A 62 -1.22 -5.97 16.56
CA GLN A 62 -1.23 -5.12 17.75
C GLN A 62 -0.32 -3.92 17.51
N SER A 63 -0.85 -2.71 17.73
CA SER A 63 -0.10 -1.46 17.56
C SER A 63 0.15 -0.82 18.92
N MET A 64 1.40 -0.90 19.38
CA MET A 64 1.83 -0.32 20.65
C MET A 64 2.31 1.12 20.42
N HIS A 65 1.77 2.06 21.19
CA HIS A 65 2.08 3.48 21.07
C HIS A 65 2.67 4.00 22.36
N ALA A 66 3.89 4.52 22.29
CA ALA A 66 4.50 5.24 23.39
C ALA A 66 3.66 6.49 23.74
N THR A 67 3.41 6.66 25.03
CA THR A 67 2.75 7.83 25.61
C THR A 67 3.80 8.74 26.22
N TYR A 68 3.63 10.05 26.04
CA TYR A 68 4.60 11.04 26.45
C TYR A 68 3.96 12.09 27.37
N LYS A 69 4.70 12.46 28.42
CA LYS A 69 4.41 13.62 29.25
C LYS A 69 5.68 14.44 29.35
N ASP A 70 5.60 15.73 29.06
CA ASP A 70 6.76 16.65 29.08
C ASP A 70 7.95 16.15 28.23
N HIS A 71 7.65 15.53 27.07
CA HIS A 71 8.60 14.88 26.16
C HIS A 71 9.34 13.64 26.71
N GLU A 72 8.98 13.16 27.90
CA GLU A 72 9.46 11.89 28.44
C GLU A 72 8.42 10.79 28.21
N GLN A 73 8.87 9.61 27.78
CA GLN A 73 8.00 8.44 27.64
C GLN A 73 7.55 7.98 29.03
N VAL A 74 6.23 7.94 29.26
CA VAL A 74 5.62 7.58 30.55
C VAL A 74 4.92 6.22 30.53
N GLY A 75 4.81 5.60 29.36
CA GLY A 75 4.21 4.28 29.20
C GLY A 75 3.89 3.96 27.75
N GLU A 76 3.15 2.89 27.53
CA GLU A 76 2.66 2.47 26.22
C GLU A 76 1.17 2.15 26.29
N ILE A 77 0.45 2.42 25.21
CA ILE A 77 -0.95 2.04 25.04
C ILE A 77 -1.10 1.17 23.81
N GLU A 78 -1.96 0.15 23.90
CA GLU A 78 -2.38 -0.60 22.73
C GLU A 78 -3.51 0.16 22.03
N LEU A 79 -3.30 0.49 20.75
CA LEU A 79 -4.36 1.08 19.92
C LEU A 79 -4.86 0.03 18.92
N PRO A 80 -6.19 -0.10 18.75
CA PRO A 80 -6.79 -0.95 17.72
C PRO A 80 -6.29 -0.57 16.32
N PHE A 81 -5.37 -1.38 15.76
CA PHE A 81 -4.65 -1.08 14.52
C PHE A 81 -5.57 -0.65 13.38
N LEU A 82 -6.57 -1.47 13.04
CA LEU A 82 -7.48 -1.22 11.90
C LEU A 82 -8.34 0.05 12.08
N LYS A 83 -8.55 0.50 13.31
CA LYS A 83 -9.33 1.70 13.61
C LYS A 83 -8.51 2.97 13.45
N TYR A 84 -7.27 2.97 13.92
CA TYR A 84 -6.46 4.19 14.03
C TYR A 84 -5.48 4.38 12.87
N GLU A 85 -5.15 3.33 12.14
CA GLU A 85 -4.21 3.41 11.02
C GLU A 85 -4.82 3.97 9.73
N SER A 86 -3.95 4.54 8.91
CA SER A 86 -4.32 5.04 7.59
C SER A 86 -4.73 3.90 6.65
N ASN A 87 -5.57 4.18 5.66
CA ASN A 87 -5.92 3.19 4.64
C ASN A 87 -4.69 2.69 3.89
N GLY A 88 -3.71 3.55 3.62
CA GLY A 88 -2.45 3.16 2.96
C GLY A 88 -1.64 2.16 3.77
N THR A 89 -1.54 2.36 5.09
CA THR A 89 -0.88 1.42 6.01
C THR A 89 -1.56 0.06 5.99
N ILE A 90 -2.89 0.04 6.08
CA ILE A 90 -3.68 -1.19 6.11
C ILE A 90 -3.57 -1.92 4.76
N ARG A 91 -3.62 -1.20 3.63
CA ARG A 91 -3.46 -1.76 2.29
C ARG A 91 -2.06 -2.33 2.08
N MET A 92 -1.03 -1.62 2.52
CA MET A 92 0.36 -2.09 2.47
C MET A 92 0.51 -3.43 3.17
N LEU A 93 0.02 -3.57 4.41
CA LEU A 93 0.12 -4.83 5.15
C LEU A 93 -0.55 -6.00 4.44
N ARG A 94 -1.69 -5.77 3.79
CA ARG A 94 -2.37 -6.82 3.02
C ARG A 94 -1.57 -7.25 1.80
N ILE A 95 -1.08 -6.28 1.03
CA ILE A 95 -0.27 -6.56 -0.16
C ILE A 95 1.02 -7.28 0.25
N LEU A 96 1.66 -6.87 1.34
CA LEU A 96 2.86 -7.52 1.88
C LEU A 96 2.61 -9.00 2.21
N ALA A 97 1.48 -9.34 2.82
CA ALA A 97 1.16 -10.73 3.11
C ALA A 97 1.10 -11.60 1.83
N ALA A 98 0.41 -11.11 0.79
CA ALA A 98 0.33 -11.80 -0.49
C ALA A 98 1.68 -11.87 -1.22
N ILE A 99 2.49 -10.80 -1.14
CA ILE A 99 3.84 -10.76 -1.70
C ILE A 99 4.74 -11.81 -1.04
N PHE A 100 4.78 -11.87 0.29
CA PHE A 100 5.63 -12.85 0.98
C PHE A 100 5.17 -14.29 0.74
N GLU A 101 3.86 -14.55 0.74
CA GLU A 101 3.34 -15.87 0.37
C GLU A 101 3.79 -16.27 -1.05
N ALA A 102 3.73 -15.33 -2.01
CA ALA A 102 4.16 -15.60 -3.37
C ALA A 102 5.68 -15.82 -3.48
N LEU A 103 6.48 -15.01 -2.81
CA LEU A 103 7.95 -15.13 -2.77
C LEU A 103 8.37 -16.47 -2.17
N ASP A 104 7.79 -16.86 -1.03
CA ASP A 104 8.10 -18.12 -0.33
C ASP A 104 7.68 -19.34 -1.15
N ALA A 105 6.56 -19.26 -1.86
CA ALA A 105 6.05 -20.36 -2.69
C ALA A 105 6.67 -20.41 -4.10
N GLY A 106 7.38 -19.37 -4.54
CA GLY A 106 7.83 -19.23 -5.93
C GLY A 106 6.68 -19.09 -6.93
N SER A 107 5.53 -18.56 -6.50
CA SER A 107 4.31 -18.50 -7.32
C SER A 107 4.15 -17.18 -8.08
N THR A 108 3.23 -17.14 -9.04
CA THR A 108 2.84 -15.91 -9.73
C THR A 108 1.75 -15.18 -8.96
N LEU A 109 1.99 -13.90 -8.65
CA LEU A 109 1.06 -12.98 -8.01
C LEU A 109 0.54 -11.96 -9.02
N PHE A 110 -0.78 -11.79 -9.06
CA PHE A 110 -1.47 -10.79 -9.88
C PHE A 110 -2.03 -9.69 -8.98
N ILE A 111 -1.73 -8.42 -9.28
CA ILE A 111 -2.23 -7.26 -8.52
C ILE A 111 -2.70 -6.19 -9.50
N ASP A 112 -3.96 -5.79 -9.39
CA ASP A 112 -4.45 -4.59 -10.09
C ASP A 112 -4.09 -3.35 -9.26
N GLU A 113 -3.71 -2.26 -9.94
CA GLU A 113 -3.29 -0.97 -9.37
C GLU A 113 -2.41 -1.10 -8.12
N ILE A 114 -1.19 -1.64 -8.30
CA ILE A 114 -0.29 -1.92 -7.17
C ILE A 114 0.04 -0.68 -6.32
N GLU A 115 0.00 0.51 -6.92
CA GLU A 115 0.26 1.79 -6.27
C GLU A 115 -0.92 2.37 -5.49
N ASN A 116 -2.13 1.85 -5.67
CA ASN A 116 -3.32 2.48 -5.10
C ASN A 116 -3.21 2.53 -3.56
N GLY A 117 -3.30 3.74 -3.01
CA GLY A 117 -3.12 4.02 -1.59
C GLY A 117 -1.67 3.92 -1.06
N LEU A 118 -0.68 3.65 -1.92
CA LEU A 118 0.74 3.52 -1.54
C LEU A 118 1.57 4.70 -2.05
N HIS A 119 2.63 5.02 -1.32
CA HIS A 119 3.62 5.99 -1.79
C HIS A 119 4.49 5.36 -2.90
N PRO A 120 4.83 6.07 -3.98
CA PRO A 120 5.63 5.54 -5.10
C PRO A 120 6.91 4.79 -4.67
N ASN A 121 7.69 5.35 -3.75
CA ASN A 121 8.91 4.70 -3.25
C ASN A 121 8.66 3.32 -2.62
N LEU A 122 7.49 3.12 -2.01
CA LEU A 122 7.12 1.81 -1.45
C LEU A 122 6.80 0.83 -2.58
N VAL A 123 6.07 1.25 -3.60
CA VAL A 123 5.78 0.41 -4.79
C VAL A 123 7.09 -0.05 -5.44
N LYS A 124 8.06 0.87 -5.60
CA LYS A 124 9.40 0.54 -6.11
C LYS A 124 10.09 -0.53 -5.26
N LEU A 125 10.03 -0.39 -3.94
CA LEU A 125 10.58 -1.39 -3.02
C LEU A 125 9.90 -2.75 -3.21
N LEU A 126 8.57 -2.79 -3.26
CA LEU A 126 7.78 -4.02 -3.42
C LEU A 126 8.12 -4.74 -4.74
N VAL A 127 8.17 -4.01 -5.85
CA VAL A 127 8.57 -4.57 -7.16
C VAL A 127 10.04 -5.03 -7.12
N GLY A 128 10.91 -4.29 -6.43
CA GLY A 128 12.30 -4.65 -6.21
C GLY A 128 12.49 -6.00 -5.53
N LEU A 129 11.57 -6.40 -4.63
CA LEU A 129 11.62 -7.72 -3.97
C LEU A 129 11.58 -8.88 -4.99
N PHE A 130 10.81 -8.75 -6.07
CA PHE A 130 10.70 -9.78 -7.11
C PHE A 130 11.91 -9.78 -8.06
N ASN A 131 12.63 -8.67 -8.16
CA ASN A 131 13.77 -8.49 -9.08
C ASN A 131 15.14 -8.85 -8.45
N SER A 132 15.20 -9.18 -7.17
CA SER A 132 16.44 -9.54 -6.47
C SER A 132 16.50 -11.03 -6.16
N GLU A 133 17.61 -11.69 -6.49
CA GLU A 133 17.84 -13.11 -6.18
C GLU A 133 17.92 -13.36 -4.67
N ASP A 134 18.34 -12.37 -3.88
CA ASP A 134 18.43 -12.48 -2.43
C ASP A 134 17.04 -12.55 -1.78
N THR A 135 16.08 -11.78 -2.29
CA THR A 135 14.71 -11.72 -1.76
C THR A 135 13.73 -12.62 -2.51
N ASN A 136 14.06 -13.05 -3.73
CA ASN A 136 13.26 -13.94 -4.56
C ASN A 136 14.04 -15.19 -5.02
N PRO A 137 14.55 -16.02 -4.08
CA PRO A 137 15.34 -17.20 -4.42
C PRO A 137 14.53 -18.31 -5.11
N TYR A 138 13.20 -18.27 -5.02
CA TYR A 138 12.29 -19.25 -5.60
C TYR A 138 11.65 -18.78 -6.93
N HIS A 139 12.12 -17.66 -7.48
CA HIS A 139 11.69 -17.15 -8.80
C HIS A 139 10.18 -16.89 -8.92
N ALA A 140 9.55 -16.40 -7.85
CA ALA A 140 8.19 -15.87 -7.89
C ALA A 140 8.06 -14.76 -8.94
N GLN A 141 6.85 -14.57 -9.46
CA GLN A 141 6.56 -13.58 -10.50
C GLN A 141 5.50 -12.60 -10.03
N LEU A 142 5.72 -11.32 -10.28
CA LEU A 142 4.70 -10.28 -10.09
C LEU A 142 4.21 -9.82 -11.45
N ILE A 143 2.90 -9.89 -11.66
CA ILE A 143 2.20 -9.28 -12.80
C ILE A 143 1.24 -8.25 -12.22
N CYS A 144 1.48 -6.97 -12.52
CA CYS A 144 0.64 -5.91 -12.01
C CYS A 144 0.34 -4.84 -13.06
N THR A 145 -0.76 -4.14 -12.86
CA THR A 145 -1.07 -2.89 -13.56
C THR A 145 -0.64 -1.71 -12.69
N THR A 146 -0.37 -0.57 -13.35
CA THR A 146 -0.01 0.66 -12.63
C THR A 146 -0.24 1.89 -13.50
N HIS A 147 -0.61 2.99 -12.86
CA HIS A 147 -0.58 4.35 -13.40
C HIS A 147 0.67 5.13 -12.95
N ASP A 148 1.50 4.57 -12.07
CA ASP A 148 2.71 5.23 -11.57
C ASP A 148 3.84 5.19 -12.61
N THR A 149 3.99 6.31 -13.32
CA THR A 149 5.05 6.51 -14.31
C THR A 149 6.47 6.41 -13.73
N LEU A 150 6.64 6.56 -12.41
CA LEU A 150 7.95 6.42 -11.77
C LEU A 150 8.46 4.98 -11.78
N LEU A 151 7.57 3.98 -11.93
CA LEU A 151 7.96 2.57 -12.01
C LEU A 151 8.59 2.22 -13.37
N LEU A 152 8.28 2.97 -14.42
CA LEU A 152 8.78 2.72 -15.79
C LEU A 152 10.31 2.78 -15.92
N ASN A 153 10.99 3.44 -14.98
CA ASN A 153 12.46 3.53 -14.96
C ASN A 153 13.11 2.49 -14.03
N GLU A 154 12.33 1.73 -13.25
CA GLU A 154 12.83 0.80 -12.23
C GLU A 154 12.86 -0.66 -12.70
N VAL A 155 12.19 -0.95 -13.82
CA VAL A 155 12.10 -2.30 -14.39
C VAL A 155 12.71 -2.35 -15.78
N ARG A 156 13.04 -3.55 -16.25
CA ARG A 156 13.60 -3.73 -17.59
C ARG A 156 12.55 -3.42 -18.66
N ARG A 157 13.01 -3.00 -19.83
CA ARG A 157 12.16 -2.63 -20.95
C ARG A 157 11.24 -3.76 -21.45
N ASP A 158 11.67 -5.01 -21.32
CA ASP A 158 10.87 -6.18 -21.72
C ASP A 158 9.82 -6.57 -20.68
N GLN A 159 9.88 -5.99 -19.47
CA GLN A 159 8.88 -6.16 -18.41
C GLN A 159 7.76 -5.12 -18.50
N ILE A 160 7.89 -4.10 -19.36
CA ILE A 160 6.90 -3.02 -19.50
C ILE A 160 6.01 -3.28 -20.71
N TRP A 161 4.70 -3.26 -20.47
CA TRP A 161 3.65 -3.43 -21.47
C TRP A 161 2.67 -2.28 -21.37
N PHE A 162 2.38 -1.63 -22.48
CA PHE A 162 1.38 -0.58 -22.59
C PHE A 162 0.10 -1.14 -23.18
N THR A 163 -1.04 -0.69 -22.67
CA THR A 163 -2.36 -1.03 -23.17
C THR A 163 -3.04 0.24 -23.68
N ASP A 164 -3.52 0.22 -24.92
CA ASP A 164 -4.22 1.34 -25.55
C ASP A 164 -5.50 0.85 -26.22
N LYS A 165 -6.49 1.74 -26.39
CA LYS A 165 -7.72 1.43 -27.13
C LYS A 165 -7.79 2.23 -28.42
N ASN A 166 -8.09 1.54 -29.52
CA ASN A 166 -8.33 2.23 -30.77
C ASN A 166 -9.75 2.86 -30.81
N GLN A 167 -10.03 3.61 -31.87
CA GLN A 167 -11.33 4.26 -32.09
C GLN A 167 -12.54 3.29 -32.16
N TYR A 168 -12.29 1.98 -32.30
CA TYR A 168 -13.33 0.94 -32.31
C TYR A 168 -13.49 0.26 -30.95
N GLY A 169 -12.73 0.69 -29.93
CA GLY A 169 -12.75 0.13 -28.58
C GLY A 169 -11.92 -1.13 -28.40
N GLU A 170 -11.15 -1.55 -29.40
CA GLU A 170 -10.29 -2.73 -29.34
C GLU A 170 -9.02 -2.42 -28.54
N THR A 171 -8.67 -3.30 -27.59
CA THR A 171 -7.43 -3.17 -26.81
C THR A 171 -6.24 -3.67 -27.61
N ARG A 172 -5.25 -2.79 -27.78
CA ARG A 172 -3.92 -3.11 -28.28
C ARG A 172 -2.94 -3.17 -27.13
N VAL A 173 -2.09 -4.19 -27.11
CA VAL A 173 -1.01 -4.33 -26.12
C VAL A 173 0.34 -4.29 -26.84
N CYS A 174 1.26 -3.45 -26.35
CA CYS A 174 2.59 -3.23 -26.94
C CYS A 174 3.67 -3.29 -25.87
N ARG A 175 4.78 -3.99 -26.12
CA ARG A 175 5.92 -3.99 -25.18
C ARG A 175 6.83 -2.81 -25.43
N LEU A 176 7.43 -2.25 -24.39
CA LEU A 176 8.42 -1.17 -24.55
C LEU A 176 9.68 -1.64 -25.31
N SER A 177 10.02 -2.93 -25.21
CA SER A 177 11.11 -3.55 -25.98
C SER A 177 10.88 -3.53 -27.50
N ASP A 178 9.63 -3.43 -27.95
CA ASP A 178 9.29 -3.48 -29.38
C ASP A 178 9.54 -2.13 -30.08
N TYR A 179 9.86 -1.07 -29.32
CA TYR A 179 10.18 0.25 -29.85
C TYR A 179 11.69 0.37 -30.14
N PRO A 180 12.13 0.35 -31.42
CA PRO A 180 13.55 0.32 -31.78
C PRO A 180 14.28 1.62 -31.46
N ASN A 181 13.56 2.74 -31.39
CA ASN A 181 14.14 4.08 -31.21
C ASN A 181 14.21 4.52 -29.74
N VAL A 182 13.92 3.63 -28.79
CA VAL A 182 14.06 3.90 -27.35
C VAL A 182 15.39 3.33 -26.88
N ARG A 183 16.24 4.18 -26.33
CA ARG A 183 17.53 3.82 -25.73
C ARG A 183 17.35 3.50 -24.25
N SER A 184 18.29 2.75 -23.68
CA SER A 184 18.28 2.39 -22.25
C SER A 184 18.40 3.58 -21.30
N ASN A 185 19.00 4.69 -21.75
CA ASN A 185 19.18 5.90 -20.94
C ASN A 185 18.11 6.98 -21.20
N ASP A 186 17.06 6.64 -21.94
CA ASP A 186 15.94 7.56 -22.13
C ASP A 186 15.10 7.63 -20.85
N ASN A 187 14.57 8.81 -20.52
CA ASN A 187 13.56 8.91 -19.48
C ASN A 187 12.22 8.39 -20.04
N ILE A 188 11.90 7.14 -19.72
CA ILE A 188 10.73 6.43 -20.25
C ILE A 188 9.45 7.09 -19.76
N GLY A 189 9.40 7.50 -18.49
CA GLY A 189 8.25 8.20 -17.90
C GLY A 189 7.92 9.50 -18.65
N VAL A 190 8.92 10.32 -18.97
CA VAL A 190 8.72 11.55 -19.75
C VAL A 190 8.21 11.24 -21.16
N LYS A 191 8.78 10.25 -21.85
CA LYS A 191 8.32 9.85 -23.19
C LYS A 191 6.89 9.31 -23.18
N TYR A 192 6.52 8.54 -22.15
CA TYR A 192 5.16 8.07 -21.96
C TYR A 192 4.19 9.24 -21.78
N LEU A 193 4.49 10.19 -20.90
CA LEU A 193 3.65 11.37 -20.66
C LEU A 193 3.49 12.26 -21.91
N HIS A 194 4.46 12.27 -22.81
CA HIS A 194 4.35 12.93 -24.13
C HIS A 194 3.60 12.11 -25.19
N GLY A 195 3.07 10.93 -24.85
CA GLY A 195 2.28 10.09 -25.74
C GLY A 195 3.10 9.30 -26.77
N VAL A 196 4.43 9.19 -26.60
CA VAL A 196 5.31 8.48 -27.56
C VAL A 196 4.91 7.00 -27.73
N PHE A 197 4.35 6.41 -26.68
CA PHE A 197 3.96 4.99 -26.65
C PHE A 197 2.44 4.79 -26.84
N GLY A 198 1.67 5.85 -27.06
CA GLY A 198 0.21 5.80 -26.89
C GLY A 198 -0.17 5.59 -25.43
N ALA A 199 -1.30 4.92 -25.18
CA ALA A 199 -1.76 4.53 -23.85
C ALA A 199 -1.91 5.69 -22.84
N VAL A 200 -1.98 6.93 -23.33
CA VAL A 200 -2.31 8.12 -22.55
C VAL A 200 -3.76 8.52 -22.83
N PRO A 201 -4.49 9.09 -21.86
CA PRO A 201 -5.86 9.54 -22.08
C PRO A 201 -5.97 10.57 -23.20
N ASN A 202 -6.92 10.40 -24.12
CA ASN A 202 -7.27 11.44 -25.09
C ASN A 202 -8.20 12.46 -24.41
N THR A 203 -7.68 13.63 -24.07
CA THR A 203 -8.45 14.72 -23.46
C THR A 203 -8.92 15.77 -24.47
N GLN A 204 -8.59 15.62 -25.76
CA GLN A 204 -8.93 16.62 -26.79
C GLN A 204 -10.43 16.70 -27.07
N ASP A 205 -11.19 15.66 -26.74
CA ASP A 205 -12.65 15.63 -26.91
C ASP A 205 -13.40 16.34 -25.75
N LEU A 206 -12.68 16.94 -24.79
CA LEU A 206 -13.23 17.62 -23.60
C LEU A 206 -13.11 19.15 -23.66
N GLU A 207 -12.54 19.72 -24.73
CA GLU A 207 -12.48 21.18 -25.01
C GLU A 207 -13.47 21.60 -26.11
#